data_AF-A0A2K6KYA8-F1
#
_entry.id   AF-A0A2K6KYA8-F1
#
_cell.length_a   1.000
_cell.length_b   1.000
_cell.length_c   1.000
_cell.angle_alpha   90.00
_cell.angle_beta   90.00
_cell.angle_gamma   90.00
#
_symmetry.space_group_name_H-M   'P 1'
#
loop_
_entity.id
_entity.type
_entity.pdbx_description
1 polymer ?
#
loop_
_entity_poly.entity_id
_entity_poly.type
_entity_poly.pdbx_seq_one_letter_code
_entity_poly.pdbx_strand_id
1 'polypeptide(L)'
;MAVAIAAGRVWRPNRGLSQAAVLLLWRPGARGLARSHPHRQQQQFSSLDDKPQFPGASAEFIDKLEFIQPNVISGIPIYRVMDRQGQIINPSEDPHLPKEKVLKLYKSMTLLNTMDRILYESQRQGRISFYMTNYGEEGTHVGSAAALDNTDLVFGQYREAAVGAAYAAKRANANRVVICYFGEGAASEGDAHAGFNFAATLECPIIFFCRNNGYAISTPTSEQYRGDGIAARGPGYGIMSIRVDGNDVFAVYNATKEARRRAVAENQPFLIEAMTYRIGHHSTSDDSSAYRSVDEVNYWDKQDHPISRLRHYLLSQGWWDEEQEKAWRKQSRKKVMEAFEQAERKPKPNPNLLFSDVYQEMPAQLRKQQESLARHLQTYGEHYPLEHFDK
;
A
#
# COMPACT_ATOMS: atom_id res chain seq x y z
N MET A 1 40.79 12.69 -35.85
CA MET A 1 39.85 12.16 -36.86
C MET A 1 38.61 13.03 -36.83
N ALA A 2 38.38 13.76 -37.92
CA ALA A 2 37.23 14.63 -38.12
C ALA A 2 35.98 13.80 -38.47
N VAL A 3 34.80 14.26 -38.05
CA VAL A 3 33.58 14.08 -38.84
C VAL A 3 32.81 15.39 -38.82
N ALA A 4 32.43 15.80 -40.03
CA ALA A 4 32.01 17.12 -40.41
C ALA A 4 30.51 17.37 -40.22
N ILE A 5 30.22 18.66 -40.17
CA ILE A 5 28.93 19.35 -40.21
C ILE A 5 28.23 19.10 -41.55
N ALA A 6 26.89 18.97 -41.52
CA ALA A 6 26.04 19.37 -42.64
C ALA A 6 24.74 20.00 -42.12
N ALA A 7 24.52 21.26 -42.52
CA ALA A 7 23.39 22.10 -42.16
C ALA A 7 22.40 22.26 -43.32
N GLY A 8 21.16 22.63 -42.97
CA GLY A 8 20.16 23.25 -43.86
C GLY A 8 19.04 22.29 -44.27
N ARG A 9 17.76 22.65 -44.26
CA ARG A 9 17.13 23.95 -44.55
C ARG A 9 15.72 24.04 -43.94
N VAL A 10 15.36 25.24 -43.51
CA VAL A 10 14.00 25.67 -43.15
C VAL A 10 13.21 25.97 -44.43
N TRP A 11 11.98 25.48 -44.52
CA TRP A 11 10.97 26.02 -45.44
C TRP A 11 9.57 25.88 -44.85
N ARG A 12 8.93 27.02 -44.55
CA ARG A 12 7.47 27.19 -44.53
C ARG A 12 7.11 28.01 -45.77
N PRO A 13 5.93 27.74 -46.36
CA PRO A 13 5.04 28.86 -46.67
C PRO A 13 3.61 28.61 -46.19
N ASN A 14 2.85 29.69 -46.27
CA ASN A 14 1.61 29.98 -45.57
C ASN A 14 0.44 30.05 -46.58
N ARG A 15 -0.80 29.95 -46.05
CA ARG A 15 -2.12 30.31 -46.64
C ARG A 15 -2.83 29.33 -47.58
N GLY A 16 -4.15 29.20 -47.35
CA GLY A 16 -5.14 28.98 -48.42
C GLY A 16 -6.28 28.02 -48.07
N LEU A 17 -7.45 28.57 -47.78
CA LEU A 17 -8.73 27.89 -47.66
C LEU A 17 -9.09 27.10 -48.94
N SER A 18 -9.65 25.89 -48.80
CA SER A 18 -10.68 25.41 -49.72
C SER A 18 -11.62 24.42 -49.03
N GLN A 19 -12.91 24.62 -49.28
CA GLN A 19 -14.01 23.79 -48.85
C GLN A 19 -13.95 22.44 -49.58
N ALA A 20 -14.15 21.35 -48.85
CA ALA A 20 -14.61 20.10 -49.42
C ALA A 20 -15.60 19.45 -48.44
N ALA A 21 -16.87 19.48 -48.82
CA ALA A 21 -17.97 18.84 -48.14
C ALA A 21 -17.76 17.31 -48.17
N VAL A 22 -17.73 16.68 -46.99
CA VAL A 22 -17.87 15.24 -46.86
C VAL A 22 -19.29 14.97 -46.38
N LEU A 23 -20.13 14.50 -47.30
CA LEU A 23 -21.44 13.90 -46.97
C LEU A 23 -21.21 12.67 -46.08
N LEU A 24 -21.59 12.76 -44.81
CA LEU A 24 -21.78 11.61 -43.93
C LEU A 24 -23.24 11.15 -44.06
N LEU A 25 -23.43 10.08 -44.81
CA LEU A 25 -24.68 9.32 -44.85
C LEU A 25 -24.94 8.70 -43.47
N TRP A 26 -26.02 9.16 -42.85
CA TRP A 26 -26.58 8.65 -41.60
C TRP A 26 -27.17 7.25 -41.85
N ARG A 27 -26.64 6.22 -41.17
CA ARG A 27 -27.31 4.91 -41.03
C ARG A 27 -27.73 4.73 -39.56
N PRO A 28 -29.03 4.62 -39.24
CA PRO A 28 -29.47 4.31 -37.90
C PRO A 28 -29.41 2.80 -37.67
N GLY A 29 -28.86 2.38 -36.52
CA GLY A 29 -29.03 1.03 -36.01
C GLY A 29 -27.74 0.24 -35.81
N ALA A 30 -27.06 0.48 -34.69
CA ALA A 30 -26.22 -0.53 -34.06
C ALA A 30 -26.41 -0.42 -32.54
N ARG A 31 -27.40 -1.16 -32.02
CA ARG A 31 -27.46 -1.45 -30.59
C ARG A 31 -26.18 -2.22 -30.23
N GLY A 32 -25.47 -1.74 -29.22
CA GLY A 32 -24.23 -2.36 -28.74
C GLY A 32 -24.47 -3.81 -28.34
N LEU A 33 -23.83 -4.73 -29.06
CA LEU A 33 -23.63 -6.10 -28.63
C LEU A 33 -22.44 -6.09 -27.68
N ALA A 34 -22.73 -6.23 -26.38
CA ALA A 34 -21.73 -6.71 -25.43
C ALA A 34 -21.20 -8.05 -25.96
N ARG A 35 -19.89 -8.13 -26.22
CA ARG A 35 -19.23 -9.40 -26.54
C ARG A 35 -19.27 -10.27 -25.29
N SER A 36 -20.20 -11.21 -25.25
CA SER A 36 -20.13 -12.35 -24.36
C SER A 36 -18.82 -13.10 -24.64
N HIS A 37 -18.15 -13.54 -23.57
CA HIS A 37 -17.05 -14.49 -23.71
C HIS A 37 -17.54 -15.72 -24.50
N PRO A 38 -16.73 -16.26 -25.43
CA PRO A 38 -17.11 -17.49 -26.09
C PRO A 38 -17.21 -18.59 -25.03
N HIS A 39 -18.39 -19.18 -24.89
CA HIS A 39 -18.56 -20.42 -24.14
C HIS A 39 -17.58 -21.44 -24.69
N ARG A 40 -16.56 -21.79 -23.88
CA ARG A 40 -15.62 -22.87 -24.19
C ARG A 40 -16.44 -24.16 -24.29
N GLN A 41 -16.62 -24.70 -25.49
CA GLN A 41 -17.29 -25.99 -25.66
C GLN A 41 -16.47 -27.05 -24.92
N GLN A 42 -17.09 -27.71 -23.94
CA GLN A 42 -16.50 -28.87 -23.27
C GLN A 42 -16.32 -29.98 -24.31
N GLN A 43 -15.09 -30.49 -24.47
CA GLN A 43 -14.86 -31.72 -25.23
C GLN A 43 -15.58 -32.86 -24.48
N GLN A 44 -16.51 -33.53 -25.16
CA GLN A 44 -17.18 -34.72 -24.63
C GLN A 44 -16.23 -35.91 -24.77
N PHE A 45 -15.72 -36.40 -23.63
CA PHE A 45 -14.94 -37.64 -23.58
C PHE A 45 -15.88 -38.86 -23.47
N SER A 46 -15.55 -39.92 -24.20
CA SER A 46 -16.35 -41.16 -24.33
C SER A 46 -16.31 -42.07 -23.10
N SER A 47 -15.31 -41.94 -22.23
CA SER A 47 -15.14 -42.75 -21.03
C SER A 47 -14.38 -42.00 -19.93
N LEU A 48 -14.41 -42.51 -18.69
CA LEU A 48 -13.58 -42.00 -17.58
C LEU A 48 -12.07 -42.28 -17.78
N ASP A 49 -11.73 -43.27 -18.60
CA ASP A 49 -10.34 -43.62 -18.94
C ASP A 49 -9.71 -42.59 -19.91
N ASP A 50 -10.53 -41.80 -20.61
CA ASP A 50 -10.11 -40.74 -21.52
C ASP A 50 -9.87 -39.39 -20.81
N LYS A 51 -10.04 -39.33 -19.48
CA LYS A 51 -9.83 -38.10 -18.68
C LYS A 51 -8.45 -38.07 -18.01
N PRO A 52 -7.87 -36.87 -17.75
CA PRO A 52 -6.61 -36.77 -17.00
C PRO A 52 -6.72 -37.34 -15.58
N GLN A 53 -5.74 -38.16 -15.18
CA GLN A 53 -5.67 -38.79 -13.85
C GLN A 53 -4.45 -38.33 -13.03
N PHE A 54 -3.85 -37.19 -13.39
CA PHE A 54 -2.63 -36.71 -12.74
C PHE A 54 -2.93 -36.13 -11.34
N PRO A 55 -2.21 -36.54 -10.28
CA PRO A 55 -2.50 -36.12 -8.91
C PRO A 55 -2.18 -34.65 -8.61
N GLY A 56 -1.39 -33.98 -9.46
CA GLY A 56 -0.92 -32.62 -9.21
C GLY A 56 -1.85 -31.49 -9.68
N ALA A 57 -2.89 -31.79 -10.46
CA ALA A 57 -3.82 -30.78 -10.98
C ALA A 57 -5.17 -31.39 -11.36
N SER A 58 -6.25 -30.64 -11.14
CA SER A 58 -7.57 -30.95 -11.69
C SER A 58 -7.77 -30.18 -12.99
N ALA A 59 -7.65 -30.85 -14.14
CA ALA A 59 -7.73 -30.25 -15.47
C ALA A 59 -8.35 -31.21 -16.50
N GLU A 60 -8.75 -30.68 -17.65
CA GLU A 60 -9.20 -31.45 -18.82
C GLU A 60 -8.08 -31.51 -19.86
N PHE A 61 -8.07 -32.56 -20.71
CA PHE A 61 -7.18 -32.58 -21.88
C PHE A 61 -7.60 -31.51 -22.91
N ILE A 62 -6.63 -31.03 -23.68
CA ILE A 62 -6.85 -30.21 -24.87
C ILE A 62 -5.99 -30.79 -25.99
N ASP A 63 -6.57 -31.01 -27.16
CA ASP A 63 -5.90 -31.59 -28.34
C ASP A 63 -5.25 -30.53 -29.25
N LYS A 64 -5.30 -29.26 -28.82
CA LYS A 64 -4.72 -28.11 -29.52
C LYS A 64 -3.67 -27.46 -28.64
N LEU A 65 -2.50 -27.23 -29.22
CA LEU A 65 -1.43 -26.50 -28.57
C LEU A 65 -1.84 -25.03 -28.44
N GLU A 66 -2.18 -24.63 -27.22
CA GLU A 66 -2.58 -23.27 -26.87
C GLU A 66 -1.83 -22.83 -25.60
N PHE A 67 -1.03 -21.77 -25.70
CA PHE A 67 -0.41 -21.15 -24.52
C PHE A 67 -1.43 -20.29 -23.76
N ILE A 68 -1.37 -20.28 -22.43
CA ILE A 68 -2.15 -19.35 -21.60
C ILE A 68 -1.43 -18.00 -21.57
N GLN A 69 -2.06 -16.97 -22.16
CA GLN A 69 -1.50 -15.63 -22.21
C GLN A 69 -1.93 -14.82 -20.98
N PRO A 70 -1.00 -14.10 -20.30
CA PRO A 70 -1.36 -13.18 -19.22
C PRO A 70 -2.22 -12.02 -19.74
N ASN A 71 -3.31 -11.71 -19.02
CA ASN A 71 -4.11 -10.52 -19.29
C ASN A 71 -3.60 -9.34 -18.44
N VAL A 72 -2.68 -8.57 -19.00
CA VAL A 72 -2.07 -7.41 -18.30
C VAL A 72 -2.70 -6.08 -18.71
N ILE A 73 -3.18 -5.96 -19.96
CA ILE A 73 -3.73 -4.71 -20.50
C ILE A 73 -5.10 -4.39 -19.88
N SER A 74 -5.93 -5.41 -19.69
CA SER A 74 -7.23 -5.31 -19.03
C SER A 74 -7.22 -6.18 -17.77
N GLY A 75 -6.30 -5.87 -16.87
CA GLY A 75 -6.08 -6.61 -15.63
C GLY A 75 -7.26 -6.59 -14.66
N ILE A 76 -7.03 -7.11 -13.45
CA ILE A 76 -7.98 -7.11 -12.34
C ILE A 76 -8.48 -5.67 -12.12
N PRO A 77 -9.81 -5.43 -12.12
CA PRO A 77 -10.37 -4.10 -11.98
C PRO A 77 -10.10 -3.52 -10.60
N ILE A 78 -10.05 -2.19 -10.52
CA ILE A 78 -9.83 -1.45 -9.29
C ILE A 78 -11.19 -1.14 -8.65
N TYR A 79 -11.49 -1.77 -7.51
CA TYR A 79 -12.71 -1.51 -6.74
C TYR A 79 -12.69 -0.12 -6.12
N ARG A 80 -13.80 0.61 -6.24
CA ARG A 80 -13.96 1.99 -5.81
C ARG A 80 -15.39 2.26 -5.34
N VAL A 81 -15.55 3.04 -4.27
CA VAL A 81 -16.83 3.35 -3.63
C VAL A 81 -17.23 4.80 -3.88
N MET A 82 -16.31 5.75 -3.71
CA MET A 82 -16.51 7.17 -4.01
C MET A 82 -15.61 7.65 -5.15
N ASP A 83 -16.05 8.66 -5.89
CA ASP A 83 -15.22 9.32 -6.90
C ASP A 83 -14.22 10.31 -6.28
N ARG A 84 -13.55 11.10 -7.13
CA ARG A 84 -12.56 12.11 -6.69
C ARG A 84 -13.21 13.34 -6.04
N GLN A 85 -14.50 13.55 -6.30
CA GLN A 85 -15.33 14.61 -5.72
C GLN A 85 -16.02 14.15 -4.43
N GLY A 86 -15.65 12.96 -3.91
CA GLY A 86 -16.22 12.39 -2.70
C GLY A 86 -17.69 11.97 -2.85
N GLN A 87 -18.18 11.78 -4.07
CA GLN A 87 -19.55 11.31 -4.31
C GLN A 87 -19.57 9.78 -4.35
N ILE A 88 -20.52 9.16 -3.67
CA ILE A 88 -20.74 7.71 -3.72
C ILE A 88 -21.18 7.32 -5.14
N ILE A 89 -20.46 6.37 -5.74
CA ILE A 89 -20.69 5.92 -7.13
C ILE A 89 -21.85 4.92 -7.17
N ASN A 90 -21.82 3.93 -6.27
CA ASN A 90 -22.84 2.89 -6.17
C ASN A 90 -23.41 2.86 -4.74
N PRO A 91 -24.66 3.30 -4.52
CA PRO A 91 -25.27 3.32 -3.18
C PRO A 91 -25.30 1.96 -2.48
N SER A 92 -25.31 0.83 -3.20
CA SER A 92 -25.30 -0.49 -2.56
C SER A 92 -23.96 -0.84 -1.89
N GLU A 93 -22.90 -0.09 -2.23
CA GLU A 93 -21.54 -0.28 -1.72
C GLU A 93 -21.16 0.77 -0.66
N ASP A 94 -22.05 1.73 -0.36
CA ASP A 94 -21.80 2.70 0.70
C ASP A 94 -21.81 1.98 2.07
N PRO A 95 -20.70 2.00 2.83
CA PRO A 95 -20.68 1.37 4.15
C PRO A 95 -21.55 2.07 5.19
N HIS A 96 -22.09 3.26 4.88
CA HIS A 96 -22.92 4.07 5.77
C HIS A 96 -22.31 4.22 7.16
N LEU A 97 -21.00 4.47 7.21
CA LEU A 97 -20.29 4.61 8.47
C LEU A 97 -20.84 5.81 9.27
N PRO A 98 -20.99 5.68 10.60
CA PRO A 98 -21.50 6.77 11.40
C PRO A 98 -20.55 7.97 11.36
N LYS A 99 -21.11 9.19 11.42
CA LYS A 99 -20.39 10.46 11.35
C LYS A 99 -19.12 10.48 12.21
N GLU A 100 -19.21 10.03 13.46
CA GLU A 100 -18.08 10.00 14.39
C GLU A 100 -16.91 9.15 13.86
N LYS A 101 -17.21 7.97 13.30
CA LYS A 101 -16.20 7.08 12.74
C LYS A 101 -15.54 7.71 11.52
N VAL A 102 -16.31 8.32 10.61
CA VAL A 102 -15.76 9.01 9.43
C VAL A 102 -14.89 10.22 9.81
N LEU A 103 -15.33 11.01 10.79
CA LEU A 103 -14.52 12.10 11.35
C LEU A 103 -13.23 11.58 11.99
N LYS A 104 -13.26 10.41 12.65
CA LYS A 104 -12.05 9.77 13.18
C LYS A 104 -11.09 9.38 12.05
N LEU A 105 -11.57 8.81 10.95
CA LEU A 105 -10.73 8.51 9.77
C LEU A 105 -10.03 9.78 9.27
N TYR A 106 -10.81 10.85 9.06
CA TYR A 106 -10.29 12.11 8.55
C TYR A 106 -9.27 12.77 9.49
N LYS A 107 -9.58 12.82 10.79
CA LYS A 107 -8.68 13.37 11.81
C LYS A 107 -7.40 12.55 11.95
N SER A 108 -7.47 11.22 11.85
CA SER A 108 -6.28 10.36 11.89
C SER A 108 -5.36 10.63 10.70
N MET A 109 -5.87 10.67 9.47
CA MET A 109 -5.06 10.95 8.28
C MET A 109 -4.42 12.35 8.33
N THR A 110 -5.19 13.37 8.71
CA THR A 110 -4.68 14.75 8.77
C THR A 110 -3.72 14.99 9.94
N LEU A 111 -3.87 14.29 11.06
CA LEU A 111 -2.90 14.32 12.16
C LEU A 111 -1.58 13.66 11.75
N LEU A 112 -1.65 12.51 11.06
CA LEU A 112 -0.47 11.84 10.48
C LEU A 112 0.25 12.76 9.50
N ASN A 113 -0.47 13.38 8.55
CA ASN A 113 0.09 14.34 7.61
C ASN A 113 0.73 15.55 8.31
N THR A 114 0.13 16.03 9.40
CA THR A 114 0.70 17.13 10.21
C THR A 114 2.00 16.71 10.89
N MET A 115 2.04 15.49 11.44
CA MET A 115 3.23 14.91 12.07
C MET A 115 4.36 14.74 11.05
N ASP A 116 4.06 14.21 9.87
CA ASP A 116 5.03 14.01 8.80
C ASP A 116 5.73 15.31 8.39
N ARG A 117 4.97 16.40 8.24
CA ARG A 117 5.55 17.71 7.90
C ARG A 117 6.55 18.20 8.96
N ILE A 118 6.22 18.02 10.23
CA ILE A 118 7.05 18.48 11.36
C ILE A 118 8.30 17.60 11.50
N LEU A 119 8.15 16.28 11.45
CA LEU A 119 9.28 15.35 11.63
C LEU A 119 10.20 15.29 10.41
N TYR A 120 9.66 15.45 9.20
CA TYR A 120 10.49 15.58 8.00
C TYR A 120 11.40 16.81 8.08
N GLU A 121 10.86 17.97 8.48
CA GLU A 121 11.65 19.19 8.69
C GLU A 121 12.65 19.05 9.85
N SER A 122 12.24 18.40 10.95
CA SER A 122 13.14 18.07 12.07
C SER A 122 14.37 17.28 11.58
N GLN A 123 14.16 16.33 10.68
CA GLN A 123 15.25 15.56 10.07
C GLN A 123 16.14 16.44 9.18
N ARG A 124 15.57 17.37 8.39
CA ARG A 124 16.33 18.32 7.56
C ARG A 124 17.22 19.25 8.38
N GLN A 125 16.84 19.53 9.62
CA GLN A 125 17.64 20.29 10.58
C GLN A 125 18.65 19.45 11.37
N GLY A 126 18.72 18.13 11.13
CA GLY A 126 19.63 17.22 11.83
C GLY A 126 19.22 16.90 13.28
N ARG A 127 17.98 17.21 13.68
CA ARG A 127 17.46 16.93 15.04
C ARG A 127 17.14 15.46 15.24
N ILE A 128 16.74 14.77 14.17
CA ILE A 128 16.59 13.31 14.10
C ILE A 128 17.40 12.79 12.91
N SER A 129 17.84 11.54 12.98
CA SER A 129 18.77 10.96 11.98
C SER A 129 18.07 10.56 10.68
N PHE A 130 16.83 10.08 10.75
CA PHE A 130 16.12 9.49 9.61
C PHE A 130 14.60 9.65 9.77
N TYR A 131 13.89 9.85 8.66
CA TYR A 131 12.42 9.87 8.64
C TYR A 131 11.86 9.43 7.28
N MET A 132 10.64 8.89 7.27
CA MET A 132 9.87 8.54 6.08
C MET A 132 8.45 9.07 6.25
N THR A 133 7.91 9.73 5.22
CA THR A 133 6.55 10.28 5.25
C THR A 133 5.53 9.28 4.69
N ASN A 134 4.26 9.55 4.92
CA ASN A 134 3.13 8.69 4.55
C ASN A 134 2.24 9.32 3.47
N TYR A 135 2.74 10.34 2.76
CA TYR A 135 1.96 11.14 1.83
C TYR A 135 1.40 10.32 0.67
N GLY A 136 0.08 10.35 0.52
CA GLY A 136 -0.67 9.61 -0.51
C GLY A 136 -1.21 8.27 -0.01
N GLU A 137 -0.63 7.72 1.06
CA GLU A 137 -0.95 6.38 1.55
C GLU A 137 -1.83 6.41 2.82
N GLU A 138 -2.18 7.59 3.34
CA GLU A 138 -2.93 7.72 4.60
C GLU A 138 -4.31 7.01 4.56
N GLY A 139 -4.95 7.01 3.39
CA GLY A 139 -6.22 6.31 3.15
C GLY A 139 -6.10 4.79 3.31
N THR A 140 -5.02 4.21 2.79
CA THR A 140 -4.77 2.77 2.91
C THR A 140 -4.56 2.35 4.37
N HIS A 141 -3.76 3.10 5.14
CA HIS A 141 -3.50 2.82 6.55
C HIS A 141 -4.76 2.94 7.40
N VAL A 142 -5.44 4.09 7.31
CA VAL A 142 -6.53 4.42 8.23
C VAL A 142 -7.82 3.68 7.86
N GLY A 143 -8.10 3.50 6.57
CA GLY A 143 -9.27 2.75 6.10
C GLY A 143 -9.22 1.28 6.50
N SER A 144 -8.07 0.63 6.30
CA SER A 144 -7.90 -0.78 6.65
C SER A 144 -7.89 -1.00 8.16
N ALA A 145 -7.16 -0.18 8.93
CA ALA A 145 -7.13 -0.28 10.38
C ALA A 145 -8.52 -0.12 11.02
N ALA A 146 -9.38 0.74 10.46
CA ALA A 146 -10.74 0.94 10.97
C ALA A 146 -11.70 -0.24 10.75
N ALA A 147 -11.34 -1.15 9.83
CA ALA A 147 -12.10 -2.36 9.52
C ALA A 147 -11.75 -3.55 10.43
N LEU A 148 -10.56 -3.54 11.03
CA LEU A 148 -10.07 -4.53 11.98
C LEU A 148 -10.72 -4.36 13.36
N ASP A 149 -10.64 -5.42 14.18
CA ASP A 149 -10.89 -5.31 15.62
C ASP A 149 -9.62 -4.83 16.32
N ASN A 150 -9.75 -4.17 17.46
CA ASN A 150 -8.62 -3.57 18.19
C ASN A 150 -7.54 -4.57 18.63
N THR A 151 -7.89 -5.86 18.72
CA THR A 151 -6.99 -6.93 19.15
C THR A 151 -6.36 -7.69 17.99
N ASP A 152 -6.80 -7.45 16.74
CA ASP A 152 -6.21 -8.04 15.54
C ASP A 152 -4.73 -7.67 15.45
N LEU A 153 -3.90 -8.62 15.05
CA LEU A 153 -2.45 -8.45 15.09
C LEU A 153 -1.96 -7.84 13.77
N VAL A 154 -1.20 -6.76 13.87
CA VAL A 154 -0.64 -6.05 12.71
C VAL A 154 0.83 -6.37 12.60
N PHE A 155 1.22 -6.93 11.45
CA PHE A 155 2.59 -6.94 10.99
C PHE A 155 2.76 -5.86 9.92
N GLY A 156 3.84 -5.10 10.03
CA GLY A 156 4.33 -4.29 8.92
C GLY A 156 4.96 -5.17 7.84
N GLN A 157 6.03 -4.65 7.23
CA GLN A 157 6.70 -5.18 6.03
C GLN A 157 7.12 -6.67 6.05
N TYR A 158 7.21 -7.31 7.22
CA TYR A 158 7.69 -8.69 7.40
C TYR A 158 6.54 -9.73 7.33
N ARG A 159 6.57 -10.65 6.35
CA ARG A 159 5.43 -11.50 5.97
C ARG A 159 5.40 -12.89 6.62
N GLU A 160 6.55 -13.52 6.83
CA GLU A 160 6.63 -14.94 7.22
C GLU A 160 6.26 -15.09 8.69
N ALA A 161 6.75 -14.16 9.52
CA ALA A 161 6.38 -14.05 10.93
C ALA A 161 4.86 -13.83 11.10
N ALA A 162 4.24 -13.09 10.19
CA ALA A 162 2.79 -12.84 10.22
C ALA A 162 1.98 -14.14 9.99
N VAL A 163 2.42 -15.00 9.07
CA VAL A 163 1.77 -16.30 8.80
C VAL A 163 1.88 -17.22 10.01
N GLY A 164 3.06 -17.29 10.65
CA GLY A 164 3.24 -18.06 11.89
C GLY A 164 2.30 -17.59 13.00
N ALA A 165 2.15 -16.28 13.17
CA ALA A 165 1.23 -15.71 14.15
C ALA A 165 -0.26 -16.01 13.81
N ALA A 166 -0.63 -16.01 12.53
CA ALA A 166 -1.98 -16.34 12.08
C ALA A 166 -2.31 -17.82 12.33
N TYR A 167 -1.38 -18.72 12.03
CA TYR A 167 -1.52 -20.14 12.32
C TYR A 167 -1.65 -20.39 13.83
N ALA A 168 -0.87 -19.69 14.65
CA ALA A 168 -1.00 -19.75 16.11
C ALA A 168 -2.37 -19.23 16.59
N ALA A 169 -2.86 -18.12 16.03
CA ALA A 169 -4.18 -17.56 16.36
C ALA A 169 -5.32 -18.53 16.01
N LYS A 170 -5.22 -19.21 14.85
CA LYS A 170 -6.16 -20.29 14.46
C LYS A 170 -6.16 -21.41 15.51
N ARG A 171 -4.99 -21.93 15.85
CA ARG A 171 -4.85 -23.03 16.85
C ARG A 171 -5.32 -22.65 18.24
N ALA A 172 -5.25 -21.37 18.60
CA ALA A 172 -5.75 -20.85 19.86
C ALA A 172 -7.26 -20.54 19.87
N ASN A 173 -7.97 -20.82 18.76
CA ASN A 173 -9.38 -20.44 18.57
C ASN A 173 -9.64 -18.96 18.89
N ALA A 174 -8.69 -18.09 18.55
CA ALA A 174 -8.68 -16.71 19.01
C ALA A 174 -9.76 -15.83 18.35
N ASN A 175 -10.46 -16.31 17.32
CA ASN A 175 -11.37 -15.53 16.47
C ASN A 175 -10.75 -14.19 16.07
N ARG A 176 -9.47 -14.23 15.70
CA ARG A 176 -8.62 -13.08 15.45
C ARG A 176 -7.95 -13.23 14.09
N VAL A 177 -7.85 -12.13 13.34
CA VAL A 177 -7.09 -12.10 12.09
C VAL A 177 -5.69 -11.52 12.32
N VAL A 178 -4.76 -11.90 11.45
CA VAL A 178 -3.50 -11.16 11.27
C VAL A 178 -3.60 -10.36 9.99
N ILE A 179 -3.15 -9.11 10.00
CA ILE A 179 -2.92 -8.35 8.77
C ILE A 179 -1.43 -8.11 8.58
N CYS A 180 -0.94 -8.26 7.36
CA CYS A 180 0.45 -8.02 7.01
C CYS A 180 0.54 -7.03 5.84
N TYR A 181 1.14 -5.87 6.09
CA TYR A 181 1.31 -4.81 5.10
C TYR A 181 2.68 -4.90 4.42
N PHE A 182 2.74 -4.71 3.11
CA PHE A 182 4.01 -4.63 2.37
C PHE A 182 3.87 -3.80 1.10
N GLY A 183 4.98 -3.32 0.55
CA GLY A 183 5.00 -2.64 -0.75
C GLY A 183 5.12 -3.61 -1.93
N GLU A 184 4.80 -3.18 -3.14
CA GLU A 184 4.91 -4.01 -4.35
C GLU A 184 6.36 -4.40 -4.66
N GLY A 185 7.33 -3.54 -4.33
CA GLY A 185 8.74 -3.90 -4.43
C GLY A 185 9.16 -4.99 -3.45
N ALA A 186 8.70 -4.89 -2.21
CA ALA A 186 8.93 -5.94 -1.22
C ALA A 186 8.29 -7.26 -1.65
N ALA A 187 7.23 -7.26 -2.46
CA ALA A 187 6.59 -8.48 -2.95
C ALA A 187 7.46 -9.27 -3.95
N SER A 188 8.60 -8.74 -4.39
CA SER A 188 9.60 -9.46 -5.18
C SER A 188 10.60 -10.26 -4.32
N GLU A 189 10.62 -10.06 -3.01
CA GLU A 189 11.44 -10.86 -2.10
C GLU A 189 10.93 -12.31 -2.03
N GLY A 190 11.85 -13.28 -1.88
CA GLY A 190 11.51 -14.70 -1.78
C GLY A 190 10.58 -15.02 -0.60
N ASP A 191 10.70 -14.24 0.47
CA ASP A 191 9.80 -14.23 1.61
C ASP A 191 8.33 -14.05 1.20
N ALA A 192 8.01 -13.12 0.29
CA ALA A 192 6.63 -12.94 -0.17
C ALA A 192 6.02 -14.23 -0.73
N HIS A 193 6.79 -14.98 -1.54
CA HIS A 193 6.39 -16.28 -2.06
C HIS A 193 6.17 -17.30 -0.93
N ALA A 194 7.10 -17.38 0.02
CA ALA A 194 7.01 -18.26 1.17
C ALA A 194 5.74 -17.97 2.00
N GLY A 195 5.53 -16.70 2.39
CA GLY A 195 4.37 -16.28 3.16
C GLY A 195 3.04 -16.59 2.47
N PHE A 196 2.91 -16.28 1.17
CA PHE A 196 1.68 -16.56 0.43
C PHE A 196 1.37 -18.06 0.37
N ASN A 197 2.37 -18.89 0.01
CA ASN A 197 2.15 -20.33 -0.12
C ASN A 197 1.88 -21.00 1.24
N PHE A 198 2.60 -20.61 2.29
CA PHE A 198 2.36 -21.13 3.64
C PHE A 198 0.96 -20.77 4.13
N ALA A 199 0.52 -19.53 3.93
CA ALA A 199 -0.80 -19.11 4.37
C ALA A 199 -1.95 -19.87 3.70
N ALA A 200 -1.81 -20.19 2.41
CA ALA A 200 -2.79 -20.96 1.68
C ALA A 200 -2.78 -22.44 2.10
N THR A 201 -1.62 -23.09 2.05
CA THR A 201 -1.49 -24.52 2.37
C THR A 201 -1.77 -24.85 3.83
N LEU A 202 -1.50 -23.92 4.75
CA LEU A 202 -1.77 -24.07 6.18
C LEU A 202 -3.10 -23.45 6.61
N GLU A 203 -3.92 -22.96 5.67
CA GLU A 203 -5.25 -22.39 5.95
C GLU A 203 -5.20 -21.33 7.07
N CYS A 204 -4.46 -20.25 6.84
CA CYS A 204 -4.24 -19.22 7.86
C CYS A 204 -5.27 -18.07 7.76
N PRO A 205 -5.84 -17.60 8.89
CA PRO A 205 -6.71 -16.42 8.93
C PRO A 205 -5.86 -15.13 8.83
N ILE A 206 -5.38 -14.82 7.63
CA ILE A 206 -4.49 -13.68 7.36
C ILE A 206 -4.97 -12.82 6.18
N ILE A 207 -4.80 -11.51 6.31
CA ILE A 207 -4.96 -10.54 5.23
C ILE A 207 -3.57 -10.06 4.81
N PHE A 208 -3.20 -10.32 3.56
CA PHE A 208 -2.07 -9.70 2.92
C PHE A 208 -2.51 -8.38 2.30
N PHE A 209 -1.92 -7.27 2.74
CA PHE A 209 -2.26 -5.93 2.26
C PHE A 209 -1.06 -5.32 1.53
N CYS A 210 -1.08 -5.42 0.20
CA CYS A 210 -0.06 -4.84 -0.67
C CYS A 210 -0.40 -3.38 -0.98
N ARG A 211 0.50 -2.45 -0.66
CA ARG A 211 0.45 -1.06 -1.12
C ARG A 211 1.26 -1.00 -2.41
N ASN A 212 0.57 -0.80 -3.54
CA ASN A 212 1.23 -0.62 -4.82
C ASN A 212 1.20 0.87 -5.16
N ASN A 213 2.32 1.53 -4.89
CA ASN A 213 2.45 2.98 -5.03
C ASN A 213 3.25 3.39 -6.29
N GLY A 214 3.58 2.41 -7.13
CA GLY A 214 4.28 2.56 -8.40
C GLY A 214 5.81 2.51 -8.33
N TYR A 215 6.42 2.61 -7.14
CA TYR A 215 7.88 2.73 -6.99
C TYR A 215 8.46 2.07 -5.73
N ALA A 216 9.52 1.28 -5.92
CA ALA A 216 10.41 0.83 -4.85
C ALA A 216 11.71 1.65 -4.88
N ILE A 217 11.85 2.62 -3.96
CA ILE A 217 12.89 3.66 -4.03
C ILE A 217 12.81 4.37 -5.39
N SER A 218 13.73 4.09 -6.32
CA SER A 218 13.78 4.63 -7.67
C SER A 218 13.26 3.68 -8.76
N THR A 219 13.04 2.41 -8.44
CA THR A 219 12.65 1.38 -9.41
C THR A 219 11.15 1.45 -9.69
N PRO A 220 10.72 1.78 -10.92
CA PRO A 220 9.31 1.75 -11.29
C PRO A 220 8.78 0.33 -11.42
N THR A 221 7.45 0.15 -11.30
CA THR A 221 6.81 -1.17 -11.39
C THR A 221 7.05 -1.93 -12.71
N SER A 222 7.30 -1.22 -13.82
CA SER A 222 7.66 -1.82 -15.12
C SER A 222 8.98 -2.62 -15.10
N GLU A 223 9.86 -2.28 -14.17
CA GLU A 223 11.12 -2.98 -13.88
C GLU A 223 10.99 -3.95 -12.70
N GLN A 224 9.95 -3.79 -11.88
CA GLN A 224 9.70 -4.65 -10.72
C GLN A 224 9.04 -5.98 -11.11
N TYR A 225 8.08 -5.95 -12.04
CA TYR A 225 7.36 -7.14 -12.49
C TYR A 225 6.74 -6.95 -13.88
N ARG A 226 6.29 -8.04 -14.49
CA ARG A 226 5.63 -8.05 -15.82
C ARG A 226 4.22 -8.62 -15.82
N GLY A 227 3.77 -9.17 -14.70
CA GLY A 227 2.38 -9.58 -14.52
C GLY A 227 1.45 -8.40 -14.25
N ASP A 228 0.17 -8.69 -14.11
CA ASP A 228 -0.86 -7.73 -13.72
C ASP A 228 -0.79 -7.42 -12.22
N GLY A 229 0.24 -6.67 -11.81
CA GLY A 229 0.45 -6.27 -10.42
C GLY A 229 0.64 -7.45 -9.46
N ILE A 230 0.27 -7.24 -8.20
CA ILE A 230 0.39 -8.22 -7.12
C ILE A 230 -0.92 -9.00 -6.94
N ALA A 231 -2.09 -8.38 -7.14
CA ALA A 231 -3.37 -9.06 -7.01
C ALA A 231 -3.49 -10.31 -7.90
N ALA A 232 -2.93 -10.28 -9.12
CA ALA A 232 -2.95 -11.42 -10.03
C ALA A 232 -2.07 -12.60 -9.60
N ARG A 233 -1.16 -12.40 -8.63
CA ARG A 233 -0.33 -13.47 -8.07
C ARG A 233 -1.12 -14.36 -7.13
N GLY A 234 -2.05 -13.79 -6.34
CA GLY A 234 -2.78 -14.50 -5.29
C GLY A 234 -3.54 -15.74 -5.79
N PRO A 235 -4.31 -15.68 -6.90
CA PRO A 235 -5.01 -16.87 -7.42
C PRO A 235 -4.08 -18.04 -7.74
N GLY A 236 -2.83 -17.79 -8.12
CA GLY A 236 -1.83 -18.83 -8.35
C GLY A 236 -1.45 -19.63 -7.10
N TYR A 237 -1.68 -19.08 -5.91
CA TYR A 237 -1.52 -19.76 -4.62
C TYR A 237 -2.84 -20.28 -4.04
N GLY A 238 -3.97 -20.10 -4.74
CA GLY A 238 -5.30 -20.36 -4.19
C GLY A 238 -5.79 -19.29 -3.22
N ILE A 239 -5.24 -18.06 -3.28
CA ILE A 239 -5.60 -16.95 -2.39
C ILE A 239 -6.68 -16.07 -3.04
N MET A 240 -7.77 -15.85 -2.31
CA MET A 240 -8.82 -14.91 -2.71
C MET A 240 -8.25 -13.49 -2.79
N SER A 241 -8.35 -12.85 -3.95
CA SER A 241 -7.62 -11.61 -4.25
C SER A 241 -8.52 -10.50 -4.79
N ILE A 242 -8.27 -9.26 -4.36
CA ILE A 242 -8.97 -8.06 -4.82
C ILE A 242 -7.98 -6.91 -5.00
N ARG A 243 -8.25 -6.04 -5.97
CA ARG A 243 -7.55 -4.76 -6.16
C ARG A 243 -8.49 -3.61 -5.82
N VAL A 244 -8.01 -2.63 -5.07
CA VAL A 244 -8.81 -1.50 -4.57
C VAL A 244 -8.13 -0.17 -4.87
N ASP A 245 -8.93 0.88 -4.99
CA ASP A 245 -8.48 2.26 -5.02
C ASP A 245 -7.99 2.64 -3.60
N GLY A 246 -6.68 2.77 -3.42
CA GLY A 246 -6.05 3.09 -2.14
C GLY A 246 -6.25 4.54 -1.69
N ASN A 247 -6.67 5.43 -2.60
CA ASN A 247 -7.04 6.80 -2.28
C ASN A 247 -8.52 6.91 -1.87
N ASP A 248 -9.28 5.81 -1.99
CA ASP A 248 -10.64 5.68 -1.50
C ASP A 248 -10.67 4.96 -0.15
N VAL A 249 -10.82 5.73 0.93
CA VAL A 249 -10.85 5.18 2.29
C VAL A 249 -12.02 4.20 2.50
N PHE A 250 -13.15 4.36 1.79
CA PHE A 250 -14.30 3.48 1.92
C PHE A 250 -14.11 2.18 1.13
N ALA A 251 -13.50 2.24 -0.06
CA ALA A 251 -13.16 1.05 -0.81
C ALA A 251 -12.15 0.17 -0.05
N VAL A 252 -11.12 0.79 0.53
CA VAL A 252 -10.15 0.11 1.41
C VAL A 252 -10.86 -0.50 2.62
N TYR A 253 -11.73 0.27 3.28
CA TYR A 253 -12.48 -0.19 4.44
C TYR A 253 -13.35 -1.42 4.10
N ASN A 254 -14.16 -1.36 3.05
CA ASN A 254 -15.06 -2.44 2.63
C ASN A 254 -14.29 -3.72 2.34
N ALA A 255 -13.26 -3.64 1.49
CA ALA A 255 -12.45 -4.80 1.12
C ALA A 255 -11.76 -5.41 2.35
N THR A 256 -11.20 -4.58 3.23
CA THR A 256 -10.56 -5.06 4.47
C THR A 256 -11.60 -5.68 5.41
N LYS A 257 -12.79 -5.08 5.54
CA LYS A 257 -13.84 -5.57 6.44
C LYS A 257 -14.34 -6.94 6.03
N GLU A 258 -14.55 -7.13 4.73
CA GLU A 258 -15.01 -8.41 4.18
C GLU A 258 -13.90 -9.46 4.22
N ALA A 259 -12.67 -9.11 3.82
CA ALA A 259 -11.52 -9.99 3.95
C ALA A 259 -11.32 -10.46 5.39
N ARG A 260 -11.45 -9.56 6.38
CA ARG A 260 -11.35 -9.87 7.80
C ARG A 260 -12.44 -10.83 8.25
N ARG A 261 -13.70 -10.55 7.90
CA ARG A 261 -14.87 -11.38 8.23
C ARG A 261 -14.71 -12.80 7.69
N ARG A 262 -14.26 -12.94 6.44
CA ARG A 262 -14.10 -14.24 5.79
C ARG A 262 -12.85 -14.97 6.26
N ALA A 263 -11.71 -14.29 6.39
CA ALA A 263 -10.47 -14.90 6.86
C ALA A 263 -10.65 -15.60 8.22
N VAL A 264 -11.32 -14.94 9.16
CA VAL A 264 -11.58 -15.52 10.49
C VAL A 264 -12.60 -16.66 10.47
N ALA A 265 -13.61 -16.58 9.60
CA ALA A 265 -14.67 -17.59 9.52
C ALA A 265 -14.25 -18.84 8.74
N GLU A 266 -13.42 -18.66 7.71
CA GLU A 266 -13.11 -19.67 6.71
C GLU A 266 -11.67 -20.19 6.86
N ASN A 267 -10.86 -19.59 7.76
CA ASN A 267 -9.44 -19.88 7.92
C ASN A 267 -8.69 -19.87 6.58
N GLN A 268 -8.95 -18.88 5.74
CA GLN A 268 -8.26 -18.76 4.45
C GLN A 268 -7.65 -17.37 4.28
N PRO A 269 -6.52 -17.28 3.57
CA PRO A 269 -5.88 -16.00 3.32
C PRO A 269 -6.65 -15.15 2.29
N PHE A 270 -6.57 -13.84 2.46
CA PHE A 270 -7.05 -12.85 1.49
C PHE A 270 -5.92 -11.91 1.09
N LEU A 271 -5.85 -11.55 -0.18
CA LEU A 271 -4.90 -10.57 -0.72
C LEU A 271 -5.65 -9.33 -1.19
N ILE A 272 -5.27 -8.17 -0.66
CA ILE A 272 -5.74 -6.86 -1.08
C ILE A 272 -4.54 -6.12 -1.69
N GLU A 273 -4.64 -5.74 -2.96
CA GLU A 273 -3.71 -4.78 -3.57
C GLU A 273 -4.36 -3.40 -3.62
N ALA A 274 -3.90 -2.48 -2.79
CA ALA A 274 -4.34 -1.09 -2.80
C ALA A 274 -3.45 -0.28 -3.74
N MET A 275 -4.06 0.20 -4.83
CA MET A 275 -3.39 1.08 -5.79
C MET A 275 -3.36 2.49 -5.23
N THR A 276 -2.18 3.05 -5.06
CA THR A 276 -1.99 4.41 -4.54
C THR A 276 -0.81 5.06 -5.28
N TYR A 277 -0.35 6.20 -4.80
CA TYR A 277 0.82 6.87 -5.33
C TYR A 277 1.69 7.44 -4.21
N ARG A 278 3.00 7.20 -4.28
CA ARG A 278 3.95 7.69 -3.29
C ARG A 278 4.23 9.17 -3.52
N ILE A 279 3.46 10.07 -2.91
CA ILE A 279 3.60 11.52 -3.17
C ILE A 279 4.95 12.04 -2.65
N GLY A 280 5.35 11.64 -1.44
CA GLY A 280 6.64 12.00 -0.86
C GLY A 280 7.83 11.28 -1.51
N HIS A 281 9.04 11.71 -1.20
CA HIS A 281 10.27 10.93 -1.44
C HIS A 281 10.19 9.58 -0.72
N HIS A 282 11.02 8.61 -1.11
CA HIS A 282 11.09 7.32 -0.43
C HIS A 282 11.44 7.49 1.06
N SER A 283 12.42 8.34 1.36
CA SER A 283 12.83 8.70 2.71
C SER A 283 13.55 10.05 2.69
N THR A 284 13.99 10.53 3.86
CA THR A 284 14.87 11.69 3.95
C THR A 284 16.27 11.51 3.35
N SER A 285 16.61 10.30 2.92
CA SER A 285 17.86 9.95 2.22
C SER A 285 17.66 9.82 0.71
N ASP A 286 16.48 10.13 0.20
CA ASP A 286 16.09 9.99 -1.21
C ASP A 286 15.70 11.35 -1.80
N ASP A 287 16.11 11.60 -3.04
CA ASP A 287 15.61 12.70 -3.86
C ASP A 287 14.91 12.12 -5.08
N SER A 288 13.58 12.07 -5.00
CA SER A 288 12.78 11.48 -6.06
C SER A 288 12.77 12.28 -7.37
N SER A 289 13.19 13.55 -7.36
CA SER A 289 13.26 14.34 -8.60
C SER A 289 14.30 13.79 -9.58
N ALA A 290 15.23 12.97 -9.11
CA ALA A 290 16.25 12.33 -9.92
C ALA A 290 15.72 11.23 -10.87
N TYR A 291 14.54 10.66 -10.59
CA TYR A 291 14.04 9.49 -11.35
C TYR A 291 12.54 9.50 -11.68
N ARG A 292 11.79 10.52 -11.23
CA ARG A 292 10.39 10.71 -11.65
C ARG A 292 10.04 12.19 -11.76
N SER A 293 9.04 12.48 -12.58
CA SER A 293 8.69 13.87 -12.88
C SER A 293 7.95 14.54 -11.72
N VAL A 294 8.22 15.82 -11.52
CA VAL A 294 7.48 16.65 -10.55
C VAL A 294 6.01 16.82 -10.97
N ASP A 295 5.74 16.81 -12.28
CA ASP A 295 4.38 16.91 -12.82
C ASP A 295 3.52 15.70 -12.47
N GLU A 296 4.07 14.49 -12.53
CA GLU A 296 3.42 13.26 -12.08
C GLU A 296 3.07 13.33 -10.58
N VAL A 297 4.00 13.77 -9.74
CA VAL A 297 3.75 13.94 -8.30
C VAL A 297 2.67 14.99 -8.04
N ASN A 298 2.74 16.13 -8.73
CA ASN A 298 1.76 17.21 -8.62
C ASN A 298 0.36 16.79 -9.06
N TYR A 299 0.25 15.91 -10.06
CA TYR A 299 -1.02 15.34 -10.48
C TYR A 299 -1.69 14.62 -9.31
N TRP A 300 -0.98 13.70 -8.66
CA TRP A 300 -1.53 12.93 -7.55
C TRP A 300 -1.85 13.79 -6.33
N ASP A 301 -0.95 14.69 -5.94
CA ASP A 301 -1.17 15.59 -4.79
C ASP A 301 -2.40 16.49 -4.96
N LYS A 302 -2.63 17.01 -6.18
CA LYS A 302 -3.70 17.98 -6.44
C LYS A 302 -5.00 17.37 -6.92
N GLN A 303 -4.94 16.28 -7.69
CA GLN A 303 -6.11 15.72 -8.39
C GLN A 303 -6.71 14.52 -7.69
N ASP A 304 -5.93 13.72 -6.97
CA ASP A 304 -6.40 12.45 -6.40
C ASP A 304 -5.61 12.07 -5.13
N HIS A 305 -6.04 12.66 -4.00
CA HIS A 305 -5.44 12.45 -2.68
C HIS A 305 -6.51 11.95 -1.68
N PRO A 306 -6.22 10.94 -0.83
CA PRO A 306 -7.22 10.37 0.09
C PRO A 306 -7.84 11.38 1.07
N ILE A 307 -7.03 12.25 1.67
CA ILE A 307 -7.50 13.35 2.54
C ILE A 307 -8.47 14.27 1.79
N SER A 308 -8.13 14.70 0.57
CA SER A 308 -8.99 15.59 -0.23
C SER A 308 -10.33 14.93 -0.57
N ARG A 309 -10.31 13.66 -1.01
CA ARG A 309 -11.53 12.90 -1.33
C ARG A 309 -12.46 12.76 -0.13
N LEU A 310 -11.92 12.37 1.02
CA LEU A 310 -12.73 12.25 2.24
C LEU A 310 -13.24 13.61 2.73
N ARG A 311 -12.46 14.68 2.58
CA ARG A 311 -12.92 16.06 2.87
C ARG A 311 -14.14 16.40 2.02
N HIS A 312 -14.11 16.13 0.71
CA HIS A 312 -15.24 16.39 -0.18
C HIS A 312 -16.49 15.59 0.23
N TYR A 313 -16.33 14.31 0.59
CA TYR A 313 -17.44 13.52 1.14
C TYR A 313 -18.00 14.16 2.41
N LEU A 314 -17.16 14.53 3.38
CA LEU A 314 -17.60 15.17 4.63
C LEU A 314 -18.35 16.49 4.40
N LEU A 315 -17.89 17.31 3.44
CA LEU A 315 -18.58 18.54 3.03
C LEU A 315 -19.96 18.23 2.44
N SER A 316 -20.08 17.21 1.58
CA SER A 316 -21.35 16.80 0.98
C SER A 316 -22.40 16.36 2.01
N GLN A 317 -21.94 15.73 3.11
CA GLN A 317 -22.80 15.28 4.21
C GLN A 317 -23.14 16.40 5.21
N GLY A 318 -22.55 17.60 5.08
CA GLY A 318 -22.65 18.66 6.09
C GLY A 318 -21.99 18.29 7.42
N TRP A 319 -20.98 17.41 7.39
CA TRP A 319 -20.29 16.90 8.59
C TRP A 319 -19.01 17.66 8.91
N TRP A 320 -18.54 18.48 7.97
CA TRP A 320 -17.34 19.29 8.08
C TRP A 320 -17.55 20.61 7.33
N ASP A 321 -16.77 21.62 7.66
CA ASP A 321 -16.76 22.92 7.01
C ASP A 321 -15.37 23.59 7.17
N GLU A 322 -15.21 24.77 6.58
CA GLU A 322 -13.95 25.53 6.61
C GLU A 322 -13.57 26.03 8.02
N GLU A 323 -14.53 26.28 8.91
CA GLU A 323 -14.25 26.70 10.28
C GLU A 323 -13.68 25.52 11.09
N GLN A 324 -14.32 24.35 10.99
CA GLN A 324 -13.86 23.11 11.59
C GLN A 324 -12.49 22.68 11.03
N GLU A 325 -12.25 22.83 9.73
CA GLU A 325 -10.94 22.56 9.11
C GLU A 325 -9.84 23.44 9.70
N LYS A 326 -10.07 24.77 9.78
CA LYS A 326 -9.10 25.71 10.36
C LYS A 326 -8.85 25.42 11.83
N ALA A 327 -9.91 25.19 12.60
CA ALA A 327 -9.81 24.88 14.03
C ALA A 327 -9.03 23.57 14.26
N TRP A 328 -9.34 22.52 13.51
CA TRP A 328 -8.66 21.24 13.60
C TRP A 328 -7.19 21.34 13.17
N ARG A 329 -6.88 22.04 12.07
CA ARG A 329 -5.50 22.24 11.61
C ARG A 329 -4.65 22.97 12.65
N LYS A 330 -5.22 23.95 13.34
CA LYS A 330 -4.56 24.64 14.47
C LYS A 330 -4.36 23.68 15.64
N GLN A 331 -5.39 22.90 15.99
CA GLN A 331 -5.34 21.95 17.10
C GLN A 331 -4.36 20.81 16.85
N SER A 332 -4.36 20.20 15.66
CA SER A 332 -3.45 19.11 15.29
C SER A 332 -2.00 19.57 15.34
N ARG A 333 -1.70 20.75 14.76
CA ARG A 333 -0.37 21.34 14.82
C ARG A 333 0.07 21.59 16.25
N LYS A 334 -0.81 22.16 17.10
CA LYS A 334 -0.52 22.38 18.52
C LYS A 334 -0.17 21.07 19.22
N LYS A 335 -1.00 20.03 19.07
CA LYS A 335 -0.76 18.70 19.67
C LYS A 335 0.57 18.09 19.26
N VAL A 336 0.89 18.13 17.97
CA VAL A 336 2.17 17.57 17.46
C VAL A 336 3.35 18.38 17.98
N MET A 337 3.27 19.71 17.99
CA MET A 337 4.36 20.54 18.53
C MET A 337 4.57 20.34 20.03
N GLU A 338 3.50 20.21 20.81
CA GLU A 338 3.59 19.88 22.24
C GLU A 338 4.32 18.55 22.47
N ALA A 339 3.97 17.51 21.70
CA ALA A 339 4.65 16.22 21.76
C ALA A 339 6.11 16.31 21.29
N PHE A 340 6.38 17.08 20.24
CA PHE A 340 7.72 17.30 19.69
C PHE A 340 8.64 18.00 20.70
N GLU A 341 8.19 19.11 21.29
CA GLU A 341 8.94 19.83 22.32
C GLU A 341 9.19 18.96 23.56
N GLN A 342 8.21 18.15 23.96
CA GLN A 342 8.41 17.20 25.05
C GLN A 342 9.45 16.14 24.68
N ALA A 343 9.42 15.63 23.44
CA ALA A 343 10.34 14.59 22.97
C ALA A 343 11.79 15.09 22.87
N GLU A 344 12.02 16.32 22.39
CA GLU A 344 13.37 16.90 22.28
C GLU A 344 14.03 17.13 23.64
N ARG A 345 13.25 17.39 24.70
CA ARG A 345 13.77 17.64 26.05
C ARG A 345 14.05 16.37 26.84
N LYS A 346 13.57 15.21 26.40
CA LYS A 346 13.79 13.93 27.09
C LYS A 346 15.24 13.48 26.89
N PRO A 347 15.94 13.03 27.95
CA PRO A 347 17.24 12.40 27.79
C PRO A 347 17.11 11.10 27.01
N LYS A 348 18.23 10.65 26.42
CA LYS A 348 18.37 9.33 25.83
C LYS A 348 18.40 8.26 26.92
N PRO A 349 18.06 7.00 26.61
CA PRO A 349 18.09 5.92 27.59
C PRO A 349 19.50 5.71 28.15
N ASN A 350 19.61 5.16 29.36
CA ASN A 350 20.90 4.80 29.96
C ASN A 350 21.73 3.92 29.00
N PRO A 351 23.03 4.21 28.76
CA PRO A 351 23.89 3.40 27.88
C PRO A 351 23.90 1.91 28.23
N ASN A 352 23.64 1.53 29.48
CA ASN A 352 23.52 0.13 29.90
C ASN A 352 22.45 -0.66 29.15
N LEU A 353 21.41 0.02 28.65
CA LEU A 353 20.31 -0.62 27.91
C LEU A 353 20.74 -1.17 26.54
N LEU A 354 21.94 -0.81 26.04
CA LEU A 354 22.46 -1.42 24.82
C LEU A 354 22.81 -2.91 24.98
N PHE A 355 22.92 -3.41 26.22
CA PHE A 355 23.29 -4.79 26.53
C PHE A 355 22.10 -5.68 26.92
N SER A 356 21.01 -5.10 27.41
CA SER A 356 19.78 -5.85 27.74
C SER A 356 19.01 -6.22 26.47
N ASP A 357 18.08 -7.17 26.60
CA ASP A 357 17.18 -7.64 25.52
C ASP A 357 17.84 -8.30 24.31
N VAL A 358 19.18 -8.43 24.28
CA VAL A 358 19.89 -9.33 23.36
C VAL A 358 19.46 -10.78 23.60
N TYR A 359 19.31 -11.14 24.87
CA TYR A 359 18.69 -12.36 25.36
C TYR A 359 17.77 -12.00 26.54
N GLN A 360 16.86 -12.90 26.92
CA GLN A 360 16.00 -12.69 28.09
C GLN A 360 16.81 -12.48 29.38
N GLU A 361 17.80 -13.34 29.62
CA GLU A 361 18.79 -13.16 30.69
C GLU A 361 20.14 -12.83 30.06
N MET A 362 20.76 -11.75 30.52
CA MET A 362 22.05 -11.30 29.99
C MET A 362 23.16 -12.31 30.30
N PRO A 363 23.80 -12.94 29.29
CA PRO A 363 24.86 -13.91 29.50
C PRO A 363 26.03 -13.31 30.28
N ALA A 364 26.75 -14.12 31.06
CA ALA A 364 27.85 -13.65 31.91
C ALA A 364 28.94 -12.90 31.13
N GLN A 365 29.24 -13.32 29.89
CA GLN A 365 30.20 -12.61 29.03
C GLN A 365 29.67 -11.26 28.54
N LEU A 366 28.36 -11.14 28.30
CA LEU A 366 27.73 -9.87 27.93
C LEU A 366 27.69 -8.91 29.12
N ARG A 367 27.47 -9.43 30.33
CA ARG A 367 27.63 -8.67 31.58
C ARG A 367 29.06 -8.17 31.76
N LYS A 368 30.07 -9.00 31.48
CA LYS A 368 31.48 -8.59 31.51
C LYS A 368 31.77 -7.45 30.51
N GLN A 369 31.13 -7.44 29.34
CA GLN A 369 31.22 -6.34 28.38
C GLN A 369 30.53 -5.07 28.90
N GLN A 370 29.35 -5.19 29.51
CA GLN A 370 28.67 -4.07 30.17
C GLN A 370 29.54 -3.45 31.27
N GLU A 371 30.12 -4.28 32.15
CA GLU A 371 31.07 -3.83 33.18
C GLU A 371 32.32 -3.18 32.57
N SER A 372 32.78 -3.67 31.42
CA SER A 372 33.90 -3.07 30.69
C SER A 372 33.57 -1.68 30.18
N LEU A 373 32.36 -1.45 29.64
CA LEU A 373 31.92 -0.11 29.25
C LEU A 373 31.78 0.80 30.46
N ALA A 374 31.20 0.31 31.56
CA ALA A 374 31.07 1.09 32.79
C ALA A 374 32.44 1.58 33.30
N ARG A 375 33.46 0.70 33.36
CA ARG A 375 34.84 1.10 33.69
C ARG A 375 35.43 2.06 32.68
N HIS A 376 35.18 1.85 31.39
CA HIS A 376 35.67 2.76 30.34
C HIS A 376 35.11 4.17 30.51
N LEU A 377 33.80 4.31 30.76
CA LEU A 377 33.16 5.61 30.95
C LEU A 377 33.56 6.28 32.27
N GLN A 378 33.98 5.53 33.29
CA GLN A 378 34.57 6.11 34.50
C GLN A 378 35.92 6.79 34.22
N THR A 379 36.76 6.22 33.36
CA THR A 379 38.08 6.78 33.03
C THR A 379 38.02 7.80 31.88
N TYR A 380 37.20 7.54 30.87
CA TYR A 380 37.19 8.27 29.59
C TYR A 380 35.85 8.95 29.28
N GLY A 381 34.96 9.08 30.28
CA GLY A 381 33.61 9.60 30.08
C GLY A 381 33.55 11.01 29.48
N GLU A 382 34.60 11.80 29.66
CA GLU A 382 34.73 13.14 29.05
C GLU A 382 34.76 13.14 27.52
N HIS A 383 35.06 12.00 26.89
CA HIS A 383 35.06 11.84 25.43
C HIS A 383 33.69 11.40 24.87
N TYR A 384 32.68 11.24 25.73
CA TYR A 384 31.35 10.74 25.36
C TYR A 384 30.26 11.77 25.67
N PRO A 385 29.16 11.78 24.90
CA PRO A 385 28.07 12.75 25.07
C PRO A 385 27.13 12.38 26.23
N LEU A 386 27.65 12.21 27.44
CA LEU A 386 26.91 11.66 28.60
C LEU A 386 25.88 12.62 29.20
N GLU A 387 25.95 13.93 28.91
CA GLU A 387 25.10 14.97 29.53
C GLU A 387 23.60 14.79 29.25
N HIS A 388 23.25 14.17 28.13
CA HIS A 388 21.87 13.95 27.70
C HIS A 388 21.45 12.49 27.71
N PHE A 389 22.20 11.61 28.38
CA PHE A 389 21.81 10.22 28.62
C PHE A 389 21.34 10.07 30.08
N ASP A 390 20.33 9.23 30.29
CA ASP A 390 19.90 8.87 31.64
C ASP A 390 21.00 8.06 32.36
N LYS A 391 20.99 8.10 33.68
CA LYS A 391 22.02 7.47 34.52
C LYS A 391 21.81 5.99 34.75
#